data_AF-A0AAN6LTS2-F1
#
_entry.id   AF-A0AAN6LTS2-F1
#
_cell.length_a   1.000
_cell.length_b   1.000
_cell.length_c   1.000
_cell.angle_alpha   90.00
_cell.angle_beta   90.00
_cell.angle_gamma   90.00
#
_symmetry.space_group_name_H-M   'P 1'
#
loop_
_entity.id
_entity.type
_entity.pdbx_description
1 polymer ?
#
loop_
_entity_poly.entity_id
_entity_poly.type
_entity_poly.pdbx_seq_one_letter_code
_entity_poly.pdbx_strand_id
1 'polypeptide(L)'
;MAPTTNPDSSTILTPSAAAALLTSAQKAHLHAVASCLHTIYKTLVKMHFIDEDALITGPHTPSPSLLEKYRELKLDPTIIYLYSIMPYIDPDLTSARDFFQGGELFNPLNEQDVEQGRDPRYLDPEEGFYNQNGEYMYPWFTPLSGCGNHASCIVYDARGERIWVVDQIEGCTTDPFFAKDWYGDVEEEKEESNWGESDDGGWSAEGEGAKSGEDFDDEESDEESGGGSEFWSDDEGLTKEEVEQMLLDQDEDVNMEDEDEDEEEEEEEEEESEEDEKGDKTENENSLMMLSERSAIDVLCDINRWYIELKELPGQGEHNGWLDPKLLRPLYRKHGWPDIFDSRAFDIGMIFISSDKSAQYGAEEPLRKVDCYKSWLEYSDRDIRRYTQEIADADTPAAEWEARMQLWKAEERHQRNKKDLKNAQEKAARLCPGGIAQRDEDLPLWRLENLRVETKNKRREVERNDKMPDEFVGQTEKILAWERKCRKDQEALELYEAAYETAKADAERMCPSKTFQSATGIEGLGRKDTYWWIETQKELIVYFLEQIKEAQEFGERVPEEAPDTRNAVKDLIEGHEKSIERARTDQVRYEKWLEEHGNETDM
;
A
#
# COMPACT_ATOMS: atom_id res chain seq x y z
N MET A 1 -2.37 -2.81 -53.47
CA MET A 1 -1.76 -3.49 -52.30
C MET A 1 -0.73 -4.47 -52.82
N ALA A 2 0.55 -4.17 -52.64
CA ALA A 2 1.64 -5.09 -52.95
C ALA A 2 1.93 -5.93 -51.70
N PRO A 3 2.24 -7.23 -51.84
CA PRO A 3 2.50 -8.09 -50.70
C PRO A 3 3.85 -7.69 -50.09
N THR A 4 3.82 -7.14 -48.88
CA THR A 4 4.99 -6.98 -48.03
C THR A 4 5.47 -8.36 -47.62
N THR A 5 6.62 -8.78 -48.15
CA THR A 5 7.35 -9.96 -47.71
C THR A 5 7.78 -9.76 -46.26
N ASN A 6 7.23 -10.54 -45.33
CA ASN A 6 7.73 -10.58 -43.96
C ASN A 6 9.22 -10.98 -43.98
N PRO A 7 10.13 -10.18 -43.41
CA PRO A 7 11.52 -10.58 -43.25
C PRO A 7 11.61 -11.84 -42.37
N ASP A 8 12.60 -12.70 -42.66
CA ASP A 8 12.91 -13.90 -41.88
C ASP A 8 12.83 -13.62 -40.37
N SER A 9 12.01 -14.37 -39.62
CA SER A 9 11.76 -14.17 -38.19
C SER A 9 12.97 -14.46 -37.28
N SER A 10 14.18 -14.57 -37.84
CA SER A 10 15.40 -14.90 -37.11
C SER A 10 16.27 -13.68 -36.75
N THR A 11 15.97 -12.49 -37.29
CA THR A 11 16.85 -11.31 -37.09
C THR A 11 16.31 -10.41 -35.98
N ILE A 12 17.11 -10.20 -34.93
CA ILE A 12 16.82 -9.24 -33.85
C ILE A 12 16.71 -7.83 -34.46
N LEU A 13 15.56 -7.19 -34.25
CA LEU A 13 15.27 -5.88 -34.82
C LEU A 13 15.66 -4.76 -33.83
N THR A 14 16.75 -4.06 -34.12
CA THR A 14 17.14 -2.87 -33.34
C THR A 14 16.19 -1.69 -33.59
N PRO A 15 16.09 -0.69 -32.70
CA PRO A 15 15.27 0.51 -32.93
C PRO A 15 15.57 1.25 -34.24
N SER A 16 16.85 1.32 -34.63
CA SER A 16 17.26 1.94 -35.90
C SER A 16 16.79 1.13 -37.11
N ALA A 17 16.87 -0.20 -37.04
CA ALA A 17 16.34 -1.08 -38.08
C ALA A 17 14.80 -1.00 -38.15
N ALA A 18 14.11 -0.99 -37.01
CA ALA A 18 12.68 -0.79 -36.91
C ALA A 18 12.27 0.54 -37.54
N ALA A 19 12.94 1.64 -37.18
CA ALA A 19 12.73 2.95 -37.77
C ALA A 19 12.89 2.95 -39.30
N ALA A 20 13.83 2.18 -39.86
CA ALA A 20 14.03 2.13 -41.31
C ALA A 20 12.85 1.49 -42.07
N LEU A 21 12.05 0.66 -41.39
CA LEU A 21 10.85 0.01 -41.94
C LEU A 21 9.61 0.91 -41.92
N LEU A 22 9.63 1.98 -41.13
CA LEU A 22 8.47 2.86 -40.94
C LEU A 22 8.44 4.02 -41.95
N THR A 23 7.23 4.32 -42.42
CA THR A 23 6.98 5.52 -43.23
C THR A 23 7.14 6.80 -42.39
N SER A 24 7.36 7.94 -43.06
CA SER A 24 7.42 9.23 -42.37
C SER A 24 6.12 9.59 -41.63
N ALA A 25 4.97 9.16 -42.14
CA ALA A 25 3.68 9.39 -41.49
C ALA A 25 3.56 8.59 -40.18
N GLN A 26 3.89 7.29 -40.20
CA GLN A 26 3.92 6.45 -39.00
C GLN A 26 4.87 7.01 -37.95
N LYS A 27 6.08 7.44 -38.35
CA LYS A 27 7.01 8.10 -37.42
C LYS A 27 6.42 9.37 -36.82
N ALA A 28 5.81 10.23 -37.63
CA ALA A 28 5.21 11.46 -37.14
C ALA A 28 4.10 11.18 -36.11
N HIS A 29 3.28 10.15 -36.34
CA HIS A 29 2.25 9.74 -35.41
C HIS A 29 2.83 9.22 -34.08
N LEU A 30 3.80 8.29 -34.14
CA LEU A 30 4.45 7.76 -32.93
C LEU A 30 5.18 8.86 -32.12
N HIS A 31 5.77 9.84 -32.80
CA HIS A 31 6.33 11.03 -32.14
C HIS A 31 5.25 11.90 -31.49
N ALA A 32 4.05 11.99 -32.08
CA ALA A 32 2.94 12.72 -31.48
C ALA A 32 2.45 12.03 -30.20
N VAL A 33 2.28 10.70 -30.21
CA VAL A 33 1.93 9.91 -29.01
C VAL A 33 2.97 10.07 -27.92
N ALA A 34 4.26 9.88 -28.24
CA ALA A 34 5.35 10.08 -27.28
C ALA A 34 5.42 11.52 -26.73
N SER A 35 5.10 12.52 -27.56
CA SER A 35 5.04 13.92 -27.14
C SER A 35 3.86 14.21 -26.21
N CYS A 36 2.71 13.56 -26.42
CA CYS A 36 1.56 13.67 -25.52
C CYS A 36 1.86 13.05 -24.16
N LEU A 37 2.43 11.83 -24.11
CA LEU A 37 2.89 11.22 -22.86
C LEU A 37 3.93 12.09 -22.15
N HIS A 38 4.89 12.65 -22.88
CA HIS A 38 5.88 13.56 -22.30
C HIS A 38 5.23 14.80 -21.68
N THR A 39 4.15 15.29 -22.29
CA THR A 39 3.40 16.43 -21.78
C THR A 39 2.67 16.06 -20.49
N ILE A 40 2.04 14.88 -20.41
CA ILE A 40 1.42 14.37 -19.17
C ILE A 40 2.47 14.25 -18.06
N TYR A 41 3.59 13.58 -18.31
CA TYR A 41 4.64 13.42 -17.30
C TYR A 41 5.23 14.76 -16.85
N LYS A 42 5.42 15.72 -17.76
CA LYS A 42 5.80 17.09 -17.38
C LYS A 42 4.75 17.79 -16.53
N THR A 43 3.47 17.53 -16.75
CA THR A 43 2.40 18.04 -15.89
C THR A 43 2.51 17.42 -14.51
N LEU A 44 2.72 16.11 -14.40
CA LEU A 44 2.92 15.42 -13.12
C LEU A 44 4.17 15.90 -12.36
N VAL A 45 5.27 16.18 -13.07
CA VAL A 45 6.46 16.83 -12.49
C VAL A 45 6.12 18.22 -11.98
N LYS A 46 5.38 19.03 -12.74
CA LYS A 46 4.91 20.35 -12.27
C LYS A 46 3.97 20.27 -11.09
N MET A 47 3.17 19.21 -10.99
CA MET A 47 2.31 18.91 -9.84
C MET A 47 3.11 18.44 -8.61
N HIS A 48 4.44 18.30 -8.71
CA HIS A 48 5.31 17.74 -7.66
C HIS A 48 4.94 16.30 -7.27
N PHE A 49 4.28 15.56 -8.18
CA PHE A 49 4.03 14.14 -7.97
C PHE A 49 5.22 13.28 -8.40
N ILE A 50 5.90 13.67 -9.49
CA ILE A 50 7.07 12.97 -10.03
C ILE A 50 8.30 13.86 -9.88
N ASP A 51 9.41 13.27 -9.45
CA ASP A 51 10.70 13.96 -9.40
C ASP A 51 11.19 14.29 -10.82
N GLU A 52 11.65 15.52 -11.06
CA GLU A 52 12.12 15.93 -12.40
C GLU A 52 13.23 15.02 -12.94
N ASP A 53 14.12 14.55 -12.06
CA ASP A 53 15.22 13.64 -12.39
C ASP A 53 14.74 12.23 -12.80
N ALA A 54 13.53 11.82 -12.41
CA ALA A 54 12.97 10.52 -12.75
C ALA A 54 12.38 10.47 -14.16
N LEU A 55 12.11 11.63 -14.78
CA LEU A 55 11.56 11.68 -16.14
C LEU A 55 12.66 11.48 -17.20
N ILE A 56 12.77 10.26 -17.74
CA ILE A 56 13.77 9.91 -18.75
C ILE A 56 13.19 10.09 -20.15
N THR A 57 13.84 10.94 -20.96
CA THR A 57 13.43 11.21 -22.34
C THR A 57 14.26 10.44 -23.34
N GLY A 58 13.63 9.96 -24.42
CA GLY A 58 14.34 9.29 -25.51
C GLY A 58 15.28 10.21 -26.31
N PRO A 59 16.08 9.65 -27.24
CA PRO A 59 16.04 8.25 -27.65
C PRO A 59 16.79 7.31 -26.70
N HIS A 60 16.24 6.12 -26.52
CA HIS A 60 16.78 5.08 -25.64
C HIS A 60 17.54 4.01 -26.42
N THR A 61 18.45 3.32 -25.73
CA THR A 61 19.17 2.16 -26.27
C THR A 61 18.80 0.93 -25.44
N PRO A 62 17.86 0.08 -25.91
CA PRO A 62 17.50 -1.17 -25.24
C PRO A 62 18.73 -2.08 -25.04
N SER A 63 18.74 -2.81 -23.94
CA SER A 63 19.77 -3.83 -23.69
C SER A 63 19.64 -4.99 -24.70
N PRO A 64 20.71 -5.79 -24.92
CA PRO A 64 20.63 -6.96 -25.77
C PRO A 64 19.61 -8.01 -25.32
N SER A 65 19.40 -8.18 -24.00
CA SER A 65 18.38 -9.10 -23.47
C SER A 65 16.97 -8.61 -23.79
N LEU A 66 16.73 -7.31 -23.63
CA LEU A 66 15.43 -6.72 -23.92
C LEU A 66 15.08 -6.82 -25.41
N LEU A 67 16.05 -6.65 -26.31
CA LEU A 67 15.85 -6.86 -27.75
C LEU A 67 15.52 -8.32 -28.10
N GLU A 68 16.04 -9.27 -27.32
CA GLU A 68 15.70 -10.69 -27.45
C GLU A 68 14.26 -10.93 -26.99
N LYS A 69 13.87 -10.38 -25.83
CA LYS A 69 12.48 -10.40 -25.36
C LYS A 69 11.50 -9.81 -26.39
N TYR A 70 11.84 -8.68 -27.02
CA TYR A 70 11.03 -8.10 -28.10
C TYR A 70 10.81 -9.06 -29.28
N ARG A 71 11.83 -9.89 -29.59
CA ARG A 71 11.74 -10.91 -30.64
C ARG A 71 10.84 -12.07 -30.20
N GLU A 72 10.99 -12.54 -28.97
CA GLU A 72 10.17 -13.61 -28.39
C GLU A 72 8.69 -13.24 -28.38
N LEU A 73 8.38 -12.02 -27.96
CA LEU A 73 7.02 -11.43 -27.97
C LEU A 73 6.55 -10.97 -29.36
N LYS A 74 7.38 -11.16 -30.39
CA LYS A 74 7.10 -10.85 -31.80
C LYS A 74 6.68 -9.40 -32.05
N LEU A 75 7.17 -8.44 -31.27
CA LEU A 75 6.72 -7.04 -31.32
C LEU A 75 6.88 -6.42 -32.72
N ASP A 76 5.86 -5.66 -33.16
CA ASP A 76 5.86 -4.98 -34.44
C ASP A 76 6.93 -3.87 -34.47
N PRO A 77 7.60 -3.61 -35.63
CA PRO A 77 8.55 -2.50 -35.77
C PRO A 77 8.02 -1.13 -35.29
N THR A 78 6.71 -0.88 -35.34
CA THR A 78 6.12 0.35 -34.79
C THR A 78 6.29 0.45 -33.27
N ILE A 79 6.08 -0.66 -32.54
CA ILE A 79 6.21 -0.71 -31.08
C ILE A 79 7.67 -0.62 -30.65
N ILE A 80 8.56 -1.36 -31.30
CA ILE A 80 10.01 -1.30 -31.03
C ILE A 80 10.54 0.13 -31.26
N TYR A 81 10.06 0.81 -32.30
CA TYR A 81 10.42 2.21 -32.53
C TYR A 81 9.81 3.16 -31.48
N LEU A 82 8.54 2.97 -31.11
CA LEU A 82 7.89 3.77 -30.07
C LEU A 82 8.64 3.67 -28.74
N TYR A 83 8.95 2.45 -28.27
CA TYR A 83 9.73 2.22 -27.04
C TYR A 83 11.08 2.92 -27.04
N SER A 84 11.69 3.11 -28.22
CA SER A 84 12.95 3.85 -28.31
C SER A 84 12.82 5.36 -28.16
N ILE A 85 11.63 5.95 -28.29
CA ILE A 85 11.42 7.40 -28.21
C ILE A 85 10.47 7.81 -27.07
N MET A 86 9.71 6.85 -26.54
CA MET A 86 8.70 7.07 -25.50
C MET A 86 9.38 7.54 -24.22
N PRO A 87 8.95 8.64 -23.61
CA PRO A 87 9.42 9.00 -22.27
C PRO A 87 8.91 7.96 -21.28
N TYR A 88 9.66 7.74 -20.20
CA TYR A 88 9.21 6.91 -19.09
C TYR A 88 9.70 7.51 -17.77
N ILE A 89 9.18 6.99 -16.68
CA ILE A 89 9.57 7.38 -15.33
C ILE A 89 10.42 6.27 -14.75
N ASP A 90 11.61 6.61 -14.27
CA ASP A 90 12.50 5.66 -13.63
C ASP A 90 12.01 5.40 -12.18
N PRO A 91 11.52 4.17 -11.87
CA PRO A 91 10.99 3.85 -10.55
C PRO A 91 12.04 3.94 -9.43
N ASP A 92 13.33 3.85 -9.76
CA ASP A 92 14.42 3.96 -8.77
C ASP A 92 14.67 5.41 -8.37
N LEU A 93 14.15 6.36 -9.16
CA LEU A 93 14.36 7.78 -8.98
C LEU A 93 13.14 8.48 -8.39
N THR A 94 12.02 7.80 -8.14
CA THR A 94 10.82 8.41 -7.55
C THR A 94 10.00 7.41 -6.73
N SER A 95 9.24 7.91 -5.76
CA SER A 95 8.26 7.09 -5.02
C SER A 95 6.90 7.01 -5.72
N ALA A 96 6.69 7.75 -6.82
CA ALA A 96 5.49 7.67 -7.61
C ALA A 96 5.43 6.33 -8.35
N ARG A 97 4.37 5.55 -8.11
CA ARG A 97 4.12 4.26 -8.77
C ARG A 97 2.82 4.30 -9.56
N ASP A 98 1.82 4.97 -9.00
CA ASP A 98 0.53 5.16 -9.64
C ASP A 98 0.60 6.19 -10.76
N PHE A 99 -0.29 6.01 -11.72
CA PHE A 99 -0.55 6.85 -12.87
C PHE A 99 -2.08 7.07 -12.96
N PHE A 100 -2.60 7.17 -14.18
CA PHE A 100 -4.00 7.46 -14.46
C PHE A 100 -4.93 6.38 -13.91
N GLN A 101 -5.96 6.77 -13.15
CA GLN A 101 -6.98 5.87 -12.59
C GLN A 101 -6.38 4.67 -11.82
N GLY A 102 -5.30 4.92 -11.07
CA GLY A 102 -4.62 3.90 -10.26
C GLY A 102 -3.76 2.90 -11.04
N GLY A 103 -3.73 2.98 -12.38
CA GLY A 103 -2.81 2.19 -13.20
C GLY A 103 -1.36 2.53 -12.90
N GLU A 104 -0.40 1.70 -13.30
CA GLU A 104 1.02 1.91 -12.98
C GLU A 104 1.79 2.65 -14.08
N LEU A 105 2.91 3.25 -13.72
CA LEU A 105 3.86 3.82 -14.67
C LEU A 105 4.57 2.70 -15.45
N PHE A 106 4.44 2.72 -16.78
CA PHE A 106 5.04 1.70 -17.64
C PHE A 106 6.48 2.07 -18.08
N ASN A 107 7.45 1.19 -17.83
CA ASN A 107 8.82 1.35 -18.30
C ASN A 107 9.12 0.45 -19.52
N PRO A 108 9.23 1.01 -20.74
CA PRO A 108 9.52 0.22 -21.94
C PRO A 108 10.96 -0.34 -21.97
N LEU A 109 11.81 0.01 -21.01
CA LEU A 109 13.17 -0.52 -20.87
C LEU A 109 13.30 -1.59 -19.79
N ASN A 110 12.22 -1.91 -19.06
CA ASN A 110 12.16 -3.02 -18.14
C ASN A 110 11.63 -4.27 -18.87
N GLU A 111 12.31 -5.40 -18.71
CA GLU A 111 11.94 -6.66 -19.36
C GLU A 111 10.62 -7.23 -18.81
N GLN A 112 10.43 -7.15 -17.50
CA GLN A 112 9.24 -7.62 -16.80
C GLN A 112 8.02 -6.79 -17.21
N ASP A 113 8.10 -5.46 -17.17
CA ASP A 113 7.00 -4.58 -17.60
C ASP A 113 6.54 -4.92 -19.03
N VAL A 114 7.49 -5.13 -19.95
CA VAL A 114 7.17 -5.42 -21.35
C VAL A 114 6.50 -6.78 -21.52
N GLU A 115 6.89 -7.78 -20.72
CA GLU A 115 6.32 -9.14 -20.73
C GLU A 115 4.94 -9.17 -20.06
N GLN A 116 4.85 -8.67 -18.83
CA GLN A 116 3.61 -8.56 -18.04
C GLN A 116 2.58 -7.66 -18.74
N GLY A 117 3.03 -6.60 -19.40
CA GLY A 117 2.19 -5.71 -20.20
C GLY A 117 1.54 -6.37 -21.43
N ARG A 118 1.86 -7.64 -21.75
CA ARG A 118 1.15 -8.43 -22.76
C ARG A 118 -0.12 -9.07 -22.23
N ASP A 119 -0.24 -9.22 -20.92
CA ASP A 119 -1.44 -9.65 -20.19
C ASP A 119 -1.84 -8.59 -19.16
N PRO A 120 -2.43 -7.47 -19.61
CA PRO A 120 -2.77 -6.36 -18.73
C PRO A 120 -3.88 -6.69 -17.73
N ARG A 121 -4.49 -7.88 -17.76
CA ARG A 121 -5.55 -8.27 -16.81
C ARG A 121 -5.14 -9.41 -15.88
N TYR A 122 -3.94 -9.97 -16.04
CA TYR A 122 -3.46 -11.14 -15.29
C TYR A 122 -4.44 -12.31 -15.37
N LEU A 123 -4.98 -12.59 -16.57
CA LEU A 123 -5.87 -13.75 -16.78
C LEU A 123 -5.13 -14.96 -17.34
N ASP A 124 -3.82 -14.86 -17.58
CA ASP A 124 -2.99 -15.91 -18.17
C ASP A 124 -3.62 -16.52 -19.43
N PRO A 125 -3.76 -15.71 -20.51
CA PRO A 125 -4.46 -16.15 -21.71
C PRO A 125 -3.77 -17.35 -22.37
N GLU A 126 -4.57 -18.22 -22.98
CA GLU A 126 -4.09 -19.37 -23.74
C GLU A 126 -3.52 -18.95 -25.11
N GLU A 127 -2.61 -19.77 -25.66
CA GLU A 127 -1.95 -19.48 -26.94
C GLU A 127 -2.94 -19.31 -28.11
N GLY A 128 -3.06 -18.07 -28.61
CA GLY A 128 -3.75 -17.74 -29.85
C GLY A 128 -4.97 -16.81 -29.69
N PHE A 129 -4.94 -15.68 -30.41
CA PHE A 129 -5.97 -14.61 -30.40
C PHE A 129 -7.41 -15.01 -30.67
N TYR A 130 -7.65 -16.17 -31.28
CA TYR A 130 -8.98 -16.59 -31.70
C TYR A 130 -9.60 -17.63 -30.77
N ASN A 131 -8.89 -18.02 -29.71
CA ASN A 131 -9.44 -18.89 -28.68
C ASN A 131 -10.35 -18.08 -27.75
N GLN A 132 -11.23 -18.76 -27.02
CA GLN A 132 -12.16 -18.11 -26.09
C GLN A 132 -11.41 -17.30 -25.00
N ASN A 133 -10.38 -17.90 -24.39
CA ASN A 133 -9.43 -17.23 -23.50
C ASN A 133 -8.13 -16.85 -24.24
N GLY A 134 -8.24 -16.27 -25.44
CA GLY A 134 -7.08 -15.97 -26.29
C GLY A 134 -6.25 -14.78 -25.80
N GLU A 135 -5.07 -14.60 -26.39
CA GLU A 135 -4.17 -13.46 -26.11
C GLU A 135 -4.89 -12.10 -26.22
N TYR A 136 -4.59 -11.21 -25.28
CA TYR A 136 -5.10 -9.83 -25.25
C TYR A 136 -4.48 -8.93 -26.32
N MET A 137 -3.17 -9.05 -26.49
CA MET A 137 -2.35 -8.01 -27.08
C MET A 137 -1.78 -8.43 -28.42
N TYR A 138 -2.30 -7.88 -29.52
CA TYR A 138 -1.67 -8.06 -30.83
C TYR A 138 -0.22 -7.54 -30.84
N PRO A 139 0.67 -8.05 -31.71
CA PRO A 139 2.07 -7.60 -31.78
C PRO A 139 2.27 -6.09 -31.99
N TRP A 140 1.27 -5.40 -32.51
CA TRP A 140 1.26 -3.96 -32.74
C TRP A 140 0.47 -3.16 -31.68
N PHE A 141 0.02 -3.83 -30.62
CA PHE A 141 -0.53 -3.22 -29.41
C PHE A 141 0.55 -3.10 -28.35
N THR A 142 0.44 -2.12 -27.47
CA THR A 142 1.33 -1.94 -26.31
C THR A 142 0.59 -1.23 -25.19
N PRO A 143 0.86 -1.56 -23.91
CA PRO A 143 0.47 -0.66 -22.83
C PRO A 143 1.21 0.67 -22.95
N LEU A 144 0.55 1.75 -22.53
CA LEU A 144 1.14 3.04 -22.19
C LEU A 144 1.14 3.28 -20.67
N SER A 145 0.40 2.46 -19.92
CA SER A 145 0.43 2.34 -18.46
C SER A 145 0.34 0.86 -18.07
N GLY A 146 0.99 0.49 -16.97
CA GLY A 146 0.84 -0.83 -16.37
C GLY A 146 -0.53 -1.01 -15.74
N CYS A 147 -0.91 -2.26 -15.51
CA CYS A 147 -2.08 -2.58 -14.70
C CYS A 147 -1.63 -2.64 -13.25
N GLY A 148 -1.98 -1.61 -12.47
CA GLY A 148 -1.89 -1.67 -11.02
C GLY A 148 -2.91 -2.66 -10.46
N ASN A 149 -2.82 -2.98 -9.17
CA ASN A 149 -3.76 -3.89 -8.54
C ASN A 149 -5.19 -3.33 -8.57
N HIS A 150 -6.07 -4.03 -9.28
CA HIS A 150 -7.48 -3.71 -9.46
C HIS A 150 -7.73 -2.35 -10.11
N ALA A 151 -6.85 -1.91 -11.00
CA ALA A 151 -6.89 -0.57 -11.60
C ALA A 151 -7.05 -0.56 -13.13
N SER A 152 -7.13 0.64 -13.70
CA SER A 152 -7.25 0.80 -15.15
C SER A 152 -5.89 0.78 -15.86
N CYS A 153 -5.84 0.19 -17.05
CA CYS A 153 -4.67 0.23 -17.94
C CYS A 153 -4.98 0.96 -19.26
N ILE A 154 -3.96 1.61 -19.83
CA ILE A 154 -4.06 2.31 -21.11
C ILE A 154 -3.35 1.47 -22.16
N VAL A 155 -4.08 1.00 -23.17
CA VAL A 155 -3.53 0.20 -24.27
C VAL A 155 -3.59 0.98 -25.57
N TYR A 156 -2.48 1.01 -26.32
CA TYR A 156 -2.33 1.71 -27.58
C TYR A 156 -2.20 0.75 -28.78
N ASP A 157 -3.00 1.00 -29.83
CA ASP A 157 -2.90 0.37 -31.14
C ASP A 157 -2.10 1.24 -32.11
N ALA A 158 -0.89 0.78 -32.46
CA ALA A 158 0.00 1.50 -33.37
C ALA A 158 -0.42 1.47 -34.85
N ARG A 159 -1.36 0.60 -35.24
CA ARG A 159 -1.90 0.54 -36.62
C ARG A 159 -3.15 1.36 -36.77
N GLY A 160 -4.05 1.26 -35.81
CA GLY A 160 -5.31 2.01 -35.78
C GLY A 160 -5.17 3.43 -35.27
N GLU A 161 -4.06 3.75 -34.58
CA GLU A 161 -3.81 5.04 -33.93
C GLU A 161 -4.83 5.33 -32.80
N ARG A 162 -5.20 4.28 -32.05
CA ARG A 162 -6.28 4.30 -31.04
C ARG A 162 -5.77 3.90 -29.67
N ILE A 163 -6.51 4.31 -28.65
CA ILE A 163 -6.33 3.88 -27.27
C ILE A 163 -7.62 3.28 -26.73
N TRP A 164 -7.46 2.23 -25.93
CA TRP A 164 -8.45 1.72 -24.99
C TRP A 164 -7.99 2.05 -23.56
N VAL A 165 -8.92 2.43 -22.69
CA VAL A 165 -8.72 2.49 -21.24
C VAL A 165 -9.59 1.40 -20.64
N VAL A 166 -8.97 0.42 -20.00
CA VAL A 166 -9.58 -0.87 -19.67
C VAL A 166 -9.44 -1.15 -18.17
N ASP A 167 -10.53 -1.52 -17.53
CA ASP A 167 -10.52 -2.00 -16.15
C ASP A 167 -9.93 -3.42 -16.04
N GLN A 168 -9.11 -3.66 -15.02
CA GLN A 168 -8.55 -4.99 -14.80
C GLN A 168 -9.62 -6.05 -14.52
N ILE A 169 -10.53 -5.76 -13.59
CA ILE A 169 -11.46 -6.75 -13.04
C ILE A 169 -12.59 -6.98 -14.03
N GLU A 170 -13.32 -5.91 -14.35
CA GLU A 170 -14.53 -5.97 -15.17
C GLU A 170 -14.20 -6.16 -16.65
N GLY A 171 -13.00 -5.79 -17.10
CA GLY A 171 -12.63 -5.81 -18.51
C GLY A 171 -13.42 -4.81 -19.35
N CYS A 172 -14.16 -3.91 -18.72
CA CYS A 172 -14.96 -2.88 -19.37
C CYS A 172 -14.09 -1.63 -19.65
N THR A 173 -14.65 -0.65 -20.36
CA THR A 173 -13.95 0.63 -20.55
C THR A 173 -14.15 1.55 -19.36
N THR A 174 -13.05 2.11 -18.86
CA THR A 174 -13.05 3.13 -17.79
C THR A 174 -12.72 4.53 -18.32
N ASP A 175 -12.67 4.71 -19.65
CA ASP A 175 -12.44 6.04 -20.23
C ASP A 175 -13.58 6.99 -19.81
N PRO A 176 -13.26 8.07 -19.06
CA PRO A 176 -14.26 9.04 -18.61
C PRO A 176 -15.06 9.72 -19.73
N PHE A 177 -14.59 9.63 -20.98
CA PHE A 177 -15.37 10.08 -22.12
C PHE A 177 -16.67 9.28 -22.33
N PHE A 178 -16.62 7.96 -22.09
CA PHE A 178 -17.77 7.08 -22.18
C PHE A 178 -18.47 6.94 -20.82
N ALA A 179 -17.69 6.81 -19.75
CA ALA A 179 -18.17 6.73 -18.37
C ALA A 179 -18.31 8.12 -17.74
N LYS A 180 -19.36 8.87 -18.10
CA LYS A 180 -19.55 10.25 -17.62
C LYS A 180 -19.66 10.38 -16.10
N ASP A 181 -20.14 9.33 -15.45
CA ASP A 181 -20.30 9.28 -14.01
C ASP A 181 -18.98 9.00 -13.28
N TRP A 182 -17.89 8.67 -13.99
CA TRP A 182 -16.59 8.32 -13.39
C TRP A 182 -16.05 9.42 -12.48
N TYR A 183 -16.15 10.68 -12.90
CA TYR A 183 -15.74 11.80 -12.06
C TYR A 183 -16.87 12.38 -11.23
N GLY A 184 -18.10 11.87 -11.39
CA GLY A 184 -19.33 12.53 -10.96
C GLY A 184 -19.43 13.98 -11.45
N ASP A 185 -20.59 14.59 -11.31
CA ASP A 185 -20.55 16.01 -11.03
C ASP A 185 -19.88 16.10 -9.66
N VAL A 186 -18.57 16.42 -9.62
CA VAL A 186 -17.95 16.99 -8.43
C VAL A 186 -18.68 18.31 -8.20
N GLU A 187 -19.93 18.23 -7.72
CA GLU A 187 -20.58 19.38 -7.12
C GLU A 187 -19.54 19.90 -6.16
N GLU A 188 -19.20 21.18 -6.30
CA GLU A 188 -18.42 21.88 -5.29
C GLU A 188 -19.24 21.78 -4.00
N GLU A 189 -19.09 20.65 -3.29
CA GLU A 189 -19.55 20.48 -1.94
C GLU A 189 -18.99 21.69 -1.24
N LYS A 190 -19.92 22.60 -0.89
CA LYS A 190 -19.58 23.88 -0.30
C LYS A 190 -18.55 23.58 0.76
N GLU A 191 -17.40 24.25 0.67
CA GLU A 191 -16.28 24.18 1.60
C GLU A 191 -16.74 24.56 3.02
N GLU A 192 -17.61 23.76 3.64
CA GLU A 192 -17.77 23.71 5.07
C GLU A 192 -16.51 23.01 5.53
N SER A 193 -15.64 23.78 6.16
CA SER A 193 -14.37 23.35 6.72
C SER A 193 -14.63 22.34 7.85
N ASN A 194 -15.05 21.14 7.49
CA ASN A 194 -15.33 20.06 8.42
C ASN A 194 -14.05 19.25 8.60
N TRP A 195 -13.06 19.87 9.23
CA TRP A 195 -11.82 19.21 9.67
C TRP A 195 -12.06 18.24 10.85
N GLY A 196 -13.30 17.80 11.09
CA GLY A 196 -13.68 17.07 12.30
C GLY A 196 -14.68 15.91 12.13
N GLU A 197 -15.16 15.62 10.92
CA GLU A 197 -15.95 14.41 10.64
C GLU A 197 -15.27 13.63 9.52
N SER A 198 -14.23 12.88 9.89
CA SER A 198 -13.83 11.71 9.11
C SER A 198 -14.97 10.70 9.21
N ASP A 199 -15.65 10.50 8.08
CA ASP A 199 -16.52 9.36 7.83
C ASP A 199 -15.72 8.12 8.21
N ASP A 200 -16.12 7.50 9.32
CA ASP A 200 -15.59 6.25 9.77
C ASP A 200 -15.95 5.23 8.71
N GLY A 201 -14.99 4.97 7.81
CA GLY A 201 -14.93 3.75 7.03
C GLY A 201 -14.96 2.59 8.01
N GLY A 202 -16.17 2.23 8.42
CA GLY A 202 -16.47 1.10 9.25
C GLY A 202 -15.92 -0.08 8.50
N TRP A 203 -14.84 -0.64 9.03
CA TRP A 203 -14.43 -2.00 8.74
C TRP A 203 -15.58 -2.89 9.17
N SER A 204 -16.55 -3.07 8.28
CA SER A 204 -17.58 -4.10 8.40
C SER A 204 -16.86 -5.42 8.33
N ALA A 205 -16.78 -6.08 9.49
CA ALA A 205 -16.35 -7.45 9.64
C ALA A 205 -17.44 -8.38 9.08
N GLU A 206 -17.54 -8.42 7.75
CA GLU A 206 -18.21 -9.44 6.94
C GLU A 206 -17.28 -9.57 5.71
N GLY A 207 -16.59 -10.66 5.39
CA GLY A 207 -16.83 -12.06 5.72
C GLY A 207 -17.04 -12.84 4.42
N GLU A 208 -16.08 -12.84 3.48
CA GLU A 208 -16.07 -13.78 2.35
C GLU A 208 -14.65 -14.34 2.13
N GLY A 209 -14.56 -15.67 2.21
CA GLY A 209 -13.31 -16.41 2.08
C GLY A 209 -12.93 -16.60 0.62
N ALA A 210 -11.83 -15.98 0.21
CA ALA A 210 -11.11 -16.34 -1.00
C ALA A 210 -9.98 -17.32 -0.64
N LYS A 211 -10.11 -18.57 -1.10
CA LYS A 211 -9.04 -19.56 -1.11
C LYS A 211 -8.13 -19.27 -2.30
N SER A 212 -6.86 -18.97 -2.06
CA SER A 212 -5.80 -19.11 -3.07
C SER A 212 -4.59 -19.74 -2.38
N GLY A 213 -4.42 -21.04 -2.60
CA GLY A 213 -3.17 -21.73 -2.30
C GLY A 213 -2.39 -21.85 -3.59
N GLU A 214 -1.27 -21.16 -3.70
CA GLU A 214 -0.19 -21.50 -4.62
C GLU A 214 1.16 -21.18 -3.96
N ASP A 215 2.04 -22.19 -3.98
CA ASP A 215 3.41 -22.17 -3.51
C ASP A 215 4.25 -21.23 -4.39
N PHE A 216 4.82 -20.17 -3.82
CA PHE A 216 5.86 -19.36 -4.46
C PHE A 216 7.08 -19.27 -3.54
N ASP A 217 8.08 -20.11 -3.83
CA ASP A 217 9.45 -19.96 -3.37
C ASP A 217 10.09 -18.83 -4.20
N ASP A 218 10.36 -17.67 -3.61
CA ASP A 218 11.28 -16.71 -4.21
C ASP A 218 12.26 -16.14 -3.17
N GLU A 219 13.55 -16.33 -3.49
CA GLU A 219 14.71 -15.93 -2.71
C GLU A 219 15.14 -14.51 -3.10
N GLU A 220 15.51 -13.71 -2.09
CA GLU A 220 16.34 -12.50 -2.16
C GLU A 220 15.83 -11.29 -2.97
N SER A 221 15.25 -10.29 -2.27
CA SER A 221 15.59 -8.88 -2.52
C SER A 221 15.46 -8.02 -1.25
N ASP A 222 16.62 -7.61 -0.73
CA ASP A 222 16.75 -6.57 0.30
C ASP A 222 16.66 -5.20 -0.36
N GLU A 223 15.47 -4.59 -0.40
CA GLU A 223 15.32 -3.16 -0.66
C GLU A 223 14.46 -2.49 0.41
N GLU A 224 15.15 -1.75 1.29
CA GLU A 224 14.57 -0.93 2.35
C GLU A 224 13.69 0.20 1.77
N SER A 225 12.39 -0.06 1.65
CA SER A 225 11.39 0.98 1.44
C SER A 225 11.19 1.78 2.72
N GLY A 226 11.93 2.90 2.82
CA GLY A 226 11.87 3.89 3.88
C GLY A 226 10.59 4.72 3.84
N GLY A 227 9.47 4.11 4.21
CA GLY A 227 8.20 4.76 4.51
C GLY A 227 7.49 4.10 5.71
N GLY A 228 8.20 3.26 6.46
CA GLY A 228 7.68 2.54 7.60
C GLY A 228 7.21 3.48 8.70
N SER A 229 5.91 3.42 8.99
CA SER A 229 5.28 3.92 10.20
C SER A 229 5.92 3.28 11.44
N GLU A 230 7.09 3.75 11.85
CA GLU A 230 7.78 3.33 13.08
C GLU A 230 7.02 3.72 14.38
N PHE A 231 5.82 4.31 14.24
CA PHE A 231 4.91 4.52 15.36
C PHE A 231 4.35 3.19 15.91
N TRP A 232 4.35 2.14 15.10
CA TRP A 232 4.07 0.75 15.50
C TRP A 232 5.36 -0.07 15.51
N SER A 233 6.24 0.22 16.45
CA SER A 233 7.07 -0.85 17.01
C SER A 233 6.27 -1.54 18.12
N ASP A 234 5.17 -2.19 17.73
CA ASP A 234 4.65 -3.33 18.50
C ASP A 234 5.59 -4.51 18.19
N ASP A 235 6.74 -4.55 18.86
CA ASP A 235 7.51 -5.79 19.11
C ASP A 235 6.78 -6.61 20.19
N GLU A 236 5.48 -6.78 20.00
CA GLU A 236 4.66 -7.90 20.48
C GLU A 236 4.00 -8.53 19.25
N GLY A 237 4.79 -8.75 18.20
CA GLY A 237 4.40 -9.63 17.11
C GLY A 237 4.27 -11.03 17.68
N LEU A 238 3.08 -11.63 17.54
CA LEU A 238 2.95 -13.08 17.50
C LEU A 238 4.06 -13.59 16.56
N THR A 239 4.85 -14.56 16.99
CA THR A 239 5.87 -15.12 16.10
C THR A 239 5.17 -15.68 14.85
N LYS A 240 5.85 -15.69 13.70
CA LYS A 240 5.33 -16.34 12.49
C LYS A 240 4.85 -17.77 12.79
N GLU A 241 5.52 -18.44 13.74
CA GLU A 241 5.16 -19.76 14.28
C GLU A 241 3.86 -19.73 15.12
N GLU A 242 3.58 -18.70 15.92
CA GLU A 242 2.31 -18.54 16.65
C GLU A 242 1.13 -18.25 15.71
N VAL A 243 1.36 -17.52 14.61
CA VAL A 243 0.35 -17.28 13.57
C VAL A 243 0.11 -18.53 12.72
N GLU A 244 1.17 -19.26 12.34
CA GLU A 244 1.06 -20.57 11.66
C GLU A 244 0.37 -21.62 12.53
N GLN A 245 0.64 -21.64 13.83
CA GLN A 245 0.01 -22.58 14.77
C GLN A 245 -1.46 -22.25 15.04
N MET A 246 -1.87 -20.98 14.87
CA MET A 246 -3.28 -20.58 14.86
C MET A 246 -4.02 -20.89 13.55
N LEU A 247 -3.30 -20.96 12.44
CA LEU A 247 -3.84 -21.34 11.12
C LEU A 247 -3.93 -22.86 10.95
N LEU A 248 -3.02 -23.63 11.56
CA LEU A 248 -3.00 -25.10 11.49
C LEU A 248 -4.11 -25.78 12.30
N ASP A 249 -4.74 -25.08 13.26
CA ASP A 249 -5.87 -25.58 14.06
C ASP A 249 -7.25 -25.37 13.37
N GLN A 250 -7.28 -24.94 12.10
CA GLN A 250 -8.53 -24.72 11.33
C GLN A 250 -8.82 -25.74 10.21
N ASP A 251 -7.94 -26.73 10.00
CA ASP A 251 -8.08 -27.74 8.92
C ASP A 251 -8.63 -29.10 9.41
N GLU A 252 -9.69 -29.12 10.23
CA GLU A 252 -10.49 -30.34 10.45
C GLU A 252 -11.94 -30.16 9.97
N ASP A 253 -12.16 -30.63 8.74
CA ASP A 253 -13.40 -31.18 8.15
C ASP A 253 -14.74 -30.78 8.80
N VAL A 254 -15.33 -29.68 8.32
CA VAL A 254 -16.79 -29.49 8.39
C VAL A 254 -17.40 -29.90 7.07
N ASN A 255 -17.83 -31.16 6.99
CA ASN A 255 -18.67 -31.68 5.91
C ASN A 255 -20.10 -31.14 6.12
N MET A 256 -20.41 -29.98 5.56
CA MET A 256 -21.77 -29.45 5.50
C MET A 256 -22.51 -30.18 4.36
N GLU A 257 -23.41 -31.08 4.72
CA GLU A 257 -24.41 -31.61 3.80
C GLU A 257 -25.45 -30.51 3.58
N ASP A 258 -25.42 -29.90 2.39
CA ASP A 258 -26.40 -28.91 1.94
C ASP A 258 -27.77 -29.58 1.76
N GLU A 259 -28.76 -29.13 2.55
CA GLU A 259 -30.19 -29.40 2.31
C GLU A 259 -30.75 -28.28 1.42
N ASP A 260 -31.25 -28.70 0.26
CA ASP A 260 -31.94 -27.89 -0.75
C ASP A 260 -33.16 -27.15 -0.16
N GLU A 261 -33.16 -25.81 -0.21
CA GLU A 261 -34.39 -25.00 -0.12
C GLU A 261 -34.62 -24.25 -1.45
N ASP A 262 -35.70 -24.66 -2.13
CA ASP A 262 -36.21 -24.11 -3.37
C ASP A 262 -36.69 -22.64 -3.18
N GLU A 263 -35.97 -21.67 -3.73
CA GLU A 263 -36.50 -20.31 -3.97
C GLU A 263 -36.86 -20.15 -5.45
N GLU A 264 -38.16 -20.15 -5.73
CA GLU A 264 -38.76 -19.85 -7.03
C GLU A 264 -38.64 -18.33 -7.31
N GLU A 265 -37.65 -17.93 -8.12
CA GLU A 265 -37.59 -16.58 -8.68
C GLU A 265 -38.45 -16.48 -9.96
N GLU A 266 -39.36 -15.50 -9.95
CA GLU A 266 -40.26 -15.17 -11.05
C GLU A 266 -39.47 -14.49 -12.19
N GLU A 267 -39.30 -15.19 -13.31
CA GLU A 267 -38.76 -14.65 -14.56
C GLU A 267 -39.73 -13.60 -15.15
N GLU A 268 -39.37 -12.32 -15.07
CA GLU A 268 -39.99 -11.26 -15.88
C GLU A 268 -39.39 -11.27 -17.29
N GLU A 269 -40.18 -11.75 -18.26
CA GLU A 269 -39.87 -11.75 -19.70
C GLU A 269 -39.77 -10.31 -20.24
N GLU A 270 -38.56 -9.77 -20.33
CA GLU A 270 -38.27 -8.60 -21.16
C GLU A 270 -38.05 -9.02 -22.62
N GLU A 271 -39.02 -8.70 -23.49
CA GLU A 271 -38.96 -8.92 -24.94
C GLU A 271 -37.86 -8.06 -25.58
N GLU A 272 -36.68 -8.64 -25.79
CA GLU A 272 -35.60 -8.06 -26.60
C GLU A 272 -35.99 -7.97 -28.08
N SER A 273 -35.90 -6.75 -28.62
CA SER A 273 -35.98 -6.47 -30.04
C SER A 273 -34.67 -6.89 -30.74
N GLU A 274 -34.61 -8.13 -31.21
CA GLU A 274 -33.58 -8.64 -32.13
C GLU A 274 -33.74 -8.06 -33.54
N GLU A 275 -33.15 -6.90 -33.84
CA GLU A 275 -32.78 -6.56 -35.23
C GLU A 275 -31.40 -5.87 -35.29
N ASP A 276 -30.51 -6.56 -36.01
CA ASP A 276 -29.40 -6.02 -36.80
C ASP A 276 -28.10 -5.53 -36.12
N GLU A 277 -27.12 -6.45 -35.99
CA GLU A 277 -25.81 -6.32 -36.67
C GLU A 277 -25.00 -7.62 -36.51
N LYS A 278 -24.92 -8.43 -37.59
CA LYS A 278 -23.94 -9.53 -37.71
C LYS A 278 -22.55 -8.96 -37.94
N GLY A 279 -21.97 -8.32 -36.94
CA GLY A 279 -20.53 -8.17 -36.83
C GLY A 279 -19.90 -9.54 -36.60
N ASP A 280 -18.73 -9.81 -37.17
CA ASP A 280 -17.92 -10.99 -36.84
C ASP A 280 -17.60 -10.94 -35.34
N LYS A 281 -18.45 -11.53 -34.50
CA LYS A 281 -18.19 -11.66 -33.07
C LYS A 281 -16.96 -12.55 -32.93
N THR A 282 -15.88 -12.00 -32.39
CA THR A 282 -14.69 -12.79 -32.06
C THR A 282 -15.08 -13.75 -30.94
N GLU A 283 -14.66 -15.01 -31.01
CA GLU A 283 -14.86 -15.95 -29.89
C GLU A 283 -14.00 -15.59 -28.67
N ASN A 284 -12.95 -14.79 -28.86
CA ASN A 284 -12.05 -14.34 -27.81
C ASN A 284 -12.70 -13.28 -26.91
N GLU A 285 -13.04 -13.67 -25.69
CA GLU A 285 -13.65 -12.81 -24.66
C GLU A 285 -12.71 -11.70 -24.20
N ASN A 286 -11.39 -11.89 -24.36
CA ASN A 286 -10.34 -10.94 -24.00
C ASN A 286 -10.10 -9.87 -25.09
N SER A 287 -10.83 -9.89 -26.21
CA SER A 287 -10.55 -8.99 -27.33
C SER A 287 -10.89 -7.53 -27.01
N LEU A 288 -9.87 -6.68 -26.99
CA LEU A 288 -10.03 -5.22 -26.86
C LEU A 288 -10.89 -4.60 -27.98
N MET A 289 -11.05 -5.29 -29.11
CA MET A 289 -11.87 -4.84 -30.24
C MET A 289 -13.37 -4.80 -29.91
N MET A 290 -13.79 -5.41 -28.80
CA MET A 290 -15.15 -5.32 -28.28
C MET A 290 -15.36 -4.08 -27.39
N LEU A 291 -14.29 -3.41 -26.98
CA LEU A 291 -14.34 -2.24 -26.12
C LEU A 291 -14.43 -0.95 -26.92
N SER A 292 -14.96 0.10 -26.28
CA SER A 292 -15.00 1.42 -26.89
C SER A 292 -13.60 2.03 -26.94
N GLU A 293 -13.30 2.71 -28.05
CA GLU A 293 -11.96 3.18 -28.38
C GLU A 293 -11.99 4.64 -28.85
N ARG A 294 -10.86 5.33 -28.69
CA ARG A 294 -10.71 6.71 -29.16
C ARG A 294 -9.37 6.93 -29.83
N SER A 295 -9.25 8.06 -30.54
CA SER A 295 -7.99 8.56 -31.08
C SER A 295 -6.94 8.66 -29.96
N ALA A 296 -5.77 8.07 -30.16
CA ALA A 296 -4.71 8.05 -29.15
C ALA A 296 -4.30 9.45 -28.68
N ILE A 297 -4.24 10.40 -29.62
CA ILE A 297 -3.88 11.79 -29.32
C ILE A 297 -4.97 12.46 -28.48
N ASP A 298 -6.24 12.23 -28.79
CA ASP A 298 -7.35 12.86 -28.06
C ASP A 298 -7.42 12.33 -26.62
N VAL A 299 -7.25 11.03 -26.40
CA VAL A 299 -7.21 10.43 -25.05
C VAL A 299 -6.08 11.02 -24.22
N LEU A 300 -4.85 11.02 -24.73
CA LEU A 300 -3.70 11.53 -23.97
C LEU A 300 -3.78 13.05 -23.72
N CYS A 301 -4.32 13.82 -24.67
CA CYS A 301 -4.58 15.24 -24.46
C CYS A 301 -5.67 15.47 -23.39
N ASP A 302 -6.72 14.65 -23.37
CA ASP A 302 -7.77 14.71 -22.37
C ASP A 302 -7.23 14.35 -20.97
N ILE A 303 -6.43 13.30 -20.83
CA ILE A 303 -5.76 12.93 -19.56
C ILE A 303 -4.93 14.10 -19.03
N ASN A 304 -4.09 14.71 -19.88
CA ASN A 304 -3.31 15.87 -19.47
C ASN A 304 -4.23 17.04 -19.03
N ARG A 305 -5.33 17.27 -19.76
CA ARG A 305 -6.32 18.29 -19.39
C ARG A 305 -6.98 17.97 -18.05
N TRP A 306 -7.30 16.71 -17.77
CA TRP A 306 -7.92 16.29 -16.51
C TRP A 306 -7.01 16.54 -15.30
N TYR A 307 -5.70 16.30 -15.41
CA TYR A 307 -4.74 16.68 -14.36
C TYR A 307 -4.66 18.21 -14.19
N ILE A 308 -4.64 18.98 -15.29
CA ILE A 308 -4.64 20.45 -15.22
C ILE A 308 -5.92 20.97 -14.55
N GLU A 309 -7.07 20.38 -14.84
CA GLU A 309 -8.37 20.71 -14.27
C GLU A 309 -8.61 20.12 -12.86
N LEU A 310 -7.68 19.28 -12.37
CA LEU A 310 -7.80 18.49 -11.14
C LEU A 310 -9.04 17.59 -11.11
N LYS A 311 -9.53 17.16 -12.28
CA LYS A 311 -10.55 16.09 -12.40
C LYS A 311 -9.92 14.76 -12.05
N GLU A 312 -8.74 14.51 -12.61
CA GLU A 312 -7.84 13.45 -12.20
C GLU A 312 -6.82 14.03 -11.22
N LEU A 313 -6.45 13.24 -10.20
CA LEU A 313 -5.35 13.52 -9.31
C LEU A 313 -4.36 12.36 -9.41
N PRO A 314 -3.05 12.62 -9.25
CA PRO A 314 -2.11 11.52 -9.19
C PRO A 314 -2.25 10.73 -7.87
N GLY A 315 -1.73 9.49 -7.86
CA GLY A 315 -1.61 8.69 -6.64
C GLY A 315 -2.93 8.11 -6.13
N GLN A 316 -3.87 7.80 -7.02
CA GLN A 316 -5.17 7.22 -6.67
C GLN A 316 -5.19 5.69 -6.72
N GLY A 317 -4.02 5.05 -6.85
CA GLY A 317 -3.88 3.61 -6.81
C GLY A 317 -3.54 3.11 -5.40
N GLU A 318 -3.19 1.84 -5.32
CA GLU A 318 -2.85 1.17 -4.05
C GLU A 318 -1.56 1.71 -3.42
N HIS A 319 -0.61 2.18 -4.23
CA HIS A 319 0.72 2.55 -3.75
C HIS A 319 0.74 3.92 -3.09
N ASN A 320 -0.22 4.80 -3.43
CA ASN A 320 -0.28 6.16 -2.91
C ASN A 320 -1.63 6.54 -2.29
N GLY A 321 -2.44 5.55 -1.87
CA GLY A 321 -3.78 5.73 -1.28
C GLY A 321 -3.89 6.63 -0.03
N TRP A 322 -2.78 7.14 0.49
CA TRP A 322 -2.76 8.19 1.51
C TRP A 322 -3.13 9.59 0.97
N LEU A 323 -3.12 9.77 -0.36
CA LEU A 323 -3.46 11.00 -1.09
C LEU A 323 -4.96 11.15 -1.34
N ASP A 324 -5.70 11.46 -0.28
CA ASP A 324 -7.14 11.73 -0.37
C ASP A 324 -7.45 12.92 -1.31
N PRO A 325 -8.23 12.70 -2.40
CA PRO A 325 -8.68 13.76 -3.30
C PRO A 325 -9.33 14.96 -2.65
N LYS A 326 -10.09 14.73 -1.56
CA LYS A 326 -10.80 15.78 -0.82
C LYS A 326 -9.83 16.77 -0.18
N LEU A 327 -8.62 16.32 0.14
CA LEU A 327 -7.57 17.17 0.72
C LEU A 327 -6.64 17.75 -0.36
N LEU A 328 -6.30 16.94 -1.35
CA LEU A 328 -5.29 17.28 -2.36
C LEU A 328 -5.77 18.34 -3.36
N ARG A 329 -7.03 18.25 -3.84
CA ARG A 329 -7.59 19.20 -4.81
C ARG A 329 -7.69 20.63 -4.26
N PRO A 330 -8.24 20.88 -3.05
CA PRO A 330 -8.21 22.21 -2.46
C PRO A 330 -6.78 22.72 -2.25
N LEU A 331 -5.84 21.83 -1.92
CA LEU A 331 -4.44 22.22 -1.71
C LEU A 331 -3.78 22.74 -2.99
N TYR A 332 -3.91 22.03 -4.11
CA TYR A 332 -3.42 22.51 -5.40
C TYR A 332 -3.98 23.89 -5.77
N ARG A 333 -5.30 24.07 -5.61
CA ARG A 333 -5.98 25.35 -5.89
C ARG A 333 -5.48 26.48 -4.99
N LYS A 334 -5.37 26.21 -3.68
CA LYS A 334 -4.86 27.15 -2.68
C LYS A 334 -3.46 27.66 -3.01
N HIS A 335 -2.63 26.81 -3.62
CA HIS A 335 -1.26 27.13 -3.99
C HIS A 335 -1.08 27.52 -5.46
N GLY A 336 -2.17 27.85 -6.17
CA GLY A 336 -2.10 28.53 -7.47
C GLY A 336 -2.02 27.63 -8.69
N TRP A 337 -2.31 26.33 -8.56
CA TRP A 337 -2.39 25.43 -9.71
C TRP A 337 -3.51 25.84 -10.69
N PRO A 338 -3.32 25.76 -12.02
CA PRO A 338 -2.08 25.37 -12.73
C PRO A 338 -1.15 26.54 -13.08
N ASP A 339 -1.58 27.79 -12.92
CA ASP A 339 -0.93 28.95 -13.54
C ASP A 339 0.24 29.54 -12.74
N ILE A 340 0.05 29.73 -11.43
CA ILE A 340 1.00 30.39 -10.52
C ILE A 340 1.34 29.45 -9.35
N PHE A 341 1.56 28.18 -9.67
CA PHE A 341 1.76 27.13 -8.68
C PHE A 341 3.03 27.37 -7.83
N ASP A 342 2.83 27.60 -6.53
CA ASP A 342 3.90 27.67 -5.54
C ASP A 342 4.13 26.27 -4.96
N SER A 343 4.99 25.52 -5.62
CA SER A 343 5.23 24.13 -5.27
C SER A 343 5.84 23.95 -3.88
N ARG A 344 6.73 24.84 -3.44
CA ARG A 344 7.27 24.80 -2.09
C ARG A 344 6.18 24.99 -1.04
N ALA A 345 5.26 25.92 -1.26
CA ALA A 345 4.15 26.13 -0.33
C ALA A 345 3.16 24.95 -0.35
N PHE A 346 2.96 24.32 -1.52
CA PHE A 346 2.19 23.08 -1.65
C PHE A 346 2.83 21.93 -0.86
N ASP A 347 4.14 21.70 -0.99
CA ASP A 347 4.86 20.64 -0.27
C ASP A 347 4.77 20.82 1.26
N ILE A 348 4.89 22.06 1.75
CA ILE A 348 4.65 22.38 3.17
C ILE A 348 3.21 22.07 3.57
N GLY A 349 2.24 22.36 2.69
CA GLY A 349 0.83 22.02 2.91
C GLY A 349 0.58 20.52 2.98
N MET A 350 1.26 19.72 2.15
CA MET A 350 1.23 18.26 2.20
C MET A 350 1.80 17.73 3.53
N ILE A 351 2.92 18.30 3.98
CA ILE A 351 3.52 18.00 5.28
C ILE A 351 2.53 18.30 6.42
N PHE A 352 1.78 19.42 6.34
CA PHE A 352 0.75 19.73 7.33
C PHE A 352 -0.40 18.73 7.35
N ILE A 353 -0.92 18.32 6.19
CA ILE A 353 -1.98 17.30 6.11
C ILE A 353 -1.51 15.99 6.73
N SER A 354 -0.31 15.53 6.37
CA SER A 354 0.27 14.30 6.93
C SER A 354 0.48 14.40 8.44
N SER A 355 0.97 15.55 8.91
CA SER A 355 1.18 15.82 10.32
C SER A 355 -0.12 15.86 11.12
N ASP A 356 -1.18 16.45 10.56
CA ASP A 356 -2.50 16.50 11.19
C ASP A 356 -3.12 15.10 11.30
N LYS A 357 -3.09 14.31 10.22
CA LYS A 357 -3.55 12.91 10.23
C LYS A 357 -2.78 12.08 11.27
N SER A 358 -1.46 12.20 11.29
CA SER A 358 -0.60 11.49 12.26
C SER A 358 -0.90 11.90 13.70
N ALA A 359 -1.09 13.21 13.94
CA ALA A 359 -1.43 13.72 15.24
C ALA A 359 -2.82 13.24 15.70
N GLN A 360 -3.82 13.27 14.80
CA GLN A 360 -5.18 12.77 15.05
C GLN A 360 -5.13 11.29 15.44
N TYR A 361 -4.48 10.47 14.62
CA TYR A 361 -4.33 9.05 14.88
C TYR A 361 -3.65 8.74 16.22
N GLY A 362 -2.61 9.50 16.58
CA GLY A 362 -1.92 9.41 17.85
C GLY A 362 -2.78 9.86 19.04
N ALA A 363 -3.60 10.90 18.86
CA ALA A 363 -4.52 11.37 19.89
C ALA A 363 -5.68 10.40 20.16
N GLU A 364 -6.15 9.71 19.12
CA GLU A 364 -7.23 8.72 19.18
C GLU A 364 -6.76 7.34 19.70
N GLU A 365 -5.44 7.11 19.82
CA GLU A 365 -4.85 5.86 20.31
C GLU A 365 -5.49 5.34 21.62
N PRO A 366 -5.77 6.17 22.66
CA PRO A 366 -6.44 5.70 23.86
C PRO A 366 -7.86 5.17 23.61
N LEU A 367 -8.61 5.78 22.68
CA LEU A 367 -9.98 5.36 22.34
C LEU A 367 -9.95 4.08 21.51
N ARG A 368 -9.10 4.03 20.48
CA ARG A 368 -8.90 2.83 19.66
C ARG A 368 -8.47 1.62 20.50
N LYS A 369 -7.62 1.81 21.51
CA LYS A 369 -7.26 0.74 22.45
C LYS A 369 -8.45 0.25 23.28
N VAL A 370 -9.35 1.14 23.70
CA VAL A 370 -10.57 0.72 24.40
C VAL A 370 -11.43 -0.16 23.50
N ASP A 371 -11.63 0.22 22.24
CA ASP A 371 -12.48 -0.57 21.33
C ASP A 371 -11.80 -1.88 20.93
N CYS A 372 -10.49 -1.87 20.68
CA CYS A 372 -9.69 -3.08 20.46
C CYS A 372 -9.84 -4.10 21.61
N TYR A 373 -9.65 -3.66 22.87
CA TYR A 373 -9.76 -4.58 24.01
C TYR A 373 -11.19 -5.04 24.28
N LYS A 374 -12.23 -4.28 23.88
CA LYS A 374 -13.62 -4.78 23.92
C LYS A 374 -13.79 -5.94 22.93
N SER A 375 -13.35 -5.76 21.69
CA SER A 375 -13.43 -6.82 20.67
C SER A 375 -12.67 -8.07 21.09
N TRP A 376 -11.46 -7.91 21.64
CA TRP A 376 -10.68 -9.04 22.17
C TRP A 376 -11.35 -9.74 23.36
N LEU A 377 -12.08 -9.00 24.19
CA LEU A 377 -12.85 -9.59 25.29
C LEU A 377 -14.02 -10.42 24.75
N GLU A 378 -14.75 -9.92 23.74
CA GLU A 378 -15.83 -10.65 23.06
C GLU A 378 -15.32 -11.92 22.38
N TYR A 379 -14.17 -11.85 21.73
CA TYR A 379 -13.49 -13.02 21.17
C TYR A 379 -13.12 -14.05 22.25
N SER A 380 -12.57 -13.61 23.37
CA SER A 380 -12.22 -14.50 24.48
C SER A 380 -13.46 -15.14 25.11
N ASP A 381 -14.56 -14.40 25.22
CA ASP A 381 -15.86 -14.93 25.69
C ASP A 381 -16.42 -16.01 24.76
N ARG A 382 -16.26 -15.85 23.44
CA ARG A 382 -16.65 -16.85 22.44
C ARG A 382 -15.80 -18.11 22.58
N ASP A 383 -14.48 -17.96 22.71
CA ASP A 383 -13.55 -19.08 22.95
C ASP A 383 -13.88 -19.84 24.22
N ILE A 384 -14.10 -19.14 25.34
CA ILE A 384 -14.47 -19.76 26.61
C ILE A 384 -15.73 -20.61 26.47
N ARG A 385 -16.76 -20.10 25.77
CA ARG A 385 -18.00 -20.86 25.51
C ARG A 385 -17.73 -22.10 24.66
N ARG A 386 -16.97 -21.95 23.57
CA ARG A 386 -16.58 -23.05 22.68
C ARG A 386 -15.84 -24.15 23.46
N TYR A 387 -14.75 -23.81 24.14
CA TYR A 387 -13.95 -24.81 24.86
C TYR A 387 -14.68 -25.42 26.05
N THR A 388 -15.59 -24.67 26.70
CA THR A 388 -16.47 -25.25 27.73
C THR A 388 -17.41 -26.32 27.15
N GLN A 389 -17.92 -26.11 25.93
CA GLN A 389 -18.75 -27.08 25.24
C GLN A 389 -17.93 -28.30 24.80
N GLU A 390 -16.73 -28.10 24.24
CA GLU A 390 -15.82 -29.19 23.88
C GLU A 390 -15.43 -30.08 25.07
N ILE A 391 -15.22 -29.49 26.26
CA ILE A 391 -15.01 -30.27 27.49
C ILE A 391 -16.24 -31.12 27.84
N ALA A 392 -17.45 -30.61 27.61
CA ALA A 392 -18.68 -31.35 27.90
C ALA A 392 -18.93 -32.50 26.89
N ASP A 393 -18.49 -32.30 25.64
CA ASP A 393 -18.65 -33.25 24.54
C ASP A 393 -17.47 -34.23 24.41
N ALA A 394 -16.39 -34.05 25.17
CA ALA A 394 -15.20 -34.89 25.10
C ALA A 394 -15.46 -36.34 25.55
N ASP A 395 -15.27 -37.29 24.63
CA ASP A 395 -15.44 -38.73 24.88
C ASP A 395 -14.17 -39.41 25.44
N THR A 396 -13.02 -38.73 25.45
CA THR A 396 -11.75 -39.27 25.93
C THR A 396 -11.06 -38.33 26.90
N PRO A 397 -10.29 -38.85 27.89
CA PRO A 397 -9.51 -38.01 28.78
C PRO A 397 -8.50 -37.11 28.04
N ALA A 398 -7.91 -37.57 26.93
CA ALA A 398 -6.97 -36.76 26.16
C ALA A 398 -7.65 -35.50 25.58
N ALA A 399 -8.77 -35.69 24.86
CA ALA A 399 -9.55 -34.60 24.28
C ALA A 399 -10.10 -33.64 25.36
N GLU A 400 -10.56 -34.18 26.51
CA GLU A 400 -11.03 -33.36 27.62
C GLU A 400 -9.92 -32.44 28.14
N TRP A 401 -8.69 -32.96 28.30
CA TRP A 401 -7.57 -32.19 28.85
C TRP A 401 -6.96 -31.21 27.86
N GLU A 402 -7.00 -31.50 26.58
CA GLU A 402 -6.69 -30.56 25.51
C GLU A 402 -7.67 -29.38 25.51
N ALA A 403 -8.98 -29.64 25.50
CA ALA A 403 -10.00 -28.60 25.58
C ALA A 403 -9.89 -27.80 26.90
N ARG A 404 -9.53 -28.43 28.02
CA ARG A 404 -9.23 -27.74 29.29
C ARG A 404 -8.02 -26.81 29.20
N MET A 405 -6.99 -27.20 28.46
CA MET A 405 -5.82 -26.35 28.25
C MET A 405 -6.16 -25.12 27.40
N GLN A 406 -6.94 -25.31 26.34
CA GLN A 406 -7.42 -24.20 25.51
C GLN A 406 -8.37 -23.27 26.27
N LEU A 407 -9.27 -23.84 27.08
CA LEU A 407 -10.12 -23.07 28.00
C LEU A 407 -9.26 -22.24 28.97
N TRP A 408 -8.25 -22.84 29.60
CA TRP A 408 -7.36 -22.13 30.52
C TRP A 408 -6.66 -20.95 29.85
N LYS A 409 -6.09 -21.16 28.64
CA LYS A 409 -5.49 -20.07 27.84
C LYS A 409 -6.51 -18.97 27.50
N ALA A 410 -7.74 -19.34 27.14
CA ALA A 410 -8.80 -18.38 26.81
C ALA A 410 -9.25 -17.59 28.04
N GLU A 411 -9.37 -18.23 29.21
CA GLU A 411 -9.68 -17.56 30.49
C GLU A 411 -8.60 -16.58 30.91
N GLU A 412 -7.33 -16.94 30.73
CA GLU A 412 -6.18 -16.08 31.01
C GLU A 412 -6.18 -14.85 30.08
N ARG A 413 -6.31 -15.06 28.76
CA ARG A 413 -6.48 -13.97 27.77
C ARG A 413 -7.64 -13.06 28.15
N HIS A 414 -8.78 -13.62 28.55
CA HIS A 414 -9.94 -12.86 28.99
C HIS A 414 -9.63 -12.01 30.23
N GLN A 415 -8.95 -12.54 31.26
CA GLN A 415 -8.57 -11.74 32.44
C GLN A 415 -7.60 -10.61 32.11
N ARG A 416 -6.61 -10.89 31.25
CA ARG A 416 -5.66 -9.89 30.76
C ARG A 416 -6.39 -8.78 29.99
N ASN A 417 -7.17 -9.13 28.98
CA ASN A 417 -7.94 -8.20 28.17
C ASN A 417 -8.88 -7.35 29.03
N LYS A 418 -9.47 -7.92 30.08
CA LYS A 418 -10.29 -7.17 31.04
C LYS A 418 -9.50 -6.15 31.86
N LYS A 419 -8.29 -6.51 32.31
CA LYS A 419 -7.38 -5.59 33.01
C LYS A 419 -6.92 -4.47 32.07
N ASP A 420 -6.56 -4.81 30.85
CA ASP A 420 -6.06 -3.86 29.85
C ASP A 420 -7.17 -2.94 29.35
N LEU A 421 -8.39 -3.46 29.14
CA LEU A 421 -9.57 -2.65 28.87
C LEU A 421 -9.80 -1.62 29.97
N LYS A 422 -9.70 -2.04 31.24
CA LYS A 422 -9.85 -1.11 32.37
C LYS A 422 -8.76 -0.04 32.36
N ASN A 423 -7.51 -0.41 32.15
CA ASN A 423 -6.39 0.53 32.08
C ASN A 423 -6.54 1.50 30.89
N ALA A 424 -6.97 0.99 29.73
CA ALA A 424 -7.24 1.78 28.54
C ALA A 424 -8.41 2.74 28.76
N GLN A 425 -9.49 2.32 29.42
CA GLN A 425 -10.61 3.17 29.79
C GLN A 425 -10.19 4.28 30.77
N GLU A 426 -9.36 3.97 31.77
CA GLU A 426 -8.80 4.98 32.68
C GLU A 426 -7.90 5.97 31.92
N LYS A 427 -7.05 5.48 31.00
CA LYS A 427 -6.21 6.33 30.14
C LYS A 427 -7.05 7.22 29.21
N ALA A 428 -8.06 6.67 28.55
CA ALA A 428 -8.97 7.39 27.67
C ALA A 428 -9.81 8.41 28.43
N ALA A 429 -10.34 8.08 29.61
CA ALA A 429 -11.06 9.04 30.45
C ALA A 429 -10.19 10.22 30.90
N ARG A 430 -8.89 9.98 31.09
CA ARG A 430 -7.90 11.00 31.46
C ARG A 430 -7.49 11.88 30.27
N LEU A 431 -7.21 11.28 29.11
CA LEU A 431 -6.63 11.97 27.96
C LEU A 431 -7.67 12.46 26.94
N CYS A 432 -8.81 11.79 26.84
CA CYS A 432 -9.88 12.06 25.88
C CYS A 432 -11.22 12.29 26.62
N PRO A 433 -11.30 13.29 27.53
CA PRO A 433 -12.49 13.50 28.33
C PRO A 433 -13.72 13.77 27.45
N GLY A 434 -14.78 12.97 27.63
CA GLY A 434 -15.98 13.04 26.80
C GLY A 434 -15.86 12.35 25.44
N GLY A 435 -14.84 11.51 25.24
CA GLY A 435 -14.58 10.83 23.96
C GLY A 435 -13.93 11.72 22.90
N ILE A 436 -13.53 12.93 23.27
CA ILE A 436 -12.90 13.88 22.35
C ILE A 436 -11.38 13.78 22.54
N ALA A 437 -10.70 13.21 21.54
CA ALA A 437 -9.25 13.04 21.55
C ALA A 437 -8.48 14.35 21.31
N GLN A 438 -8.99 15.19 20.42
CA GLN A 438 -8.42 16.50 20.09
C GLN A 438 -9.49 17.57 20.13
N ARG A 439 -9.15 18.72 20.70
CA ARG A 439 -9.97 19.92 20.59
C ARG A 439 -9.45 20.73 19.41
N ASP A 440 -10.36 21.24 18.59
CA ASP A 440 -10.03 22.09 17.43
C ASP A 440 -9.11 23.25 17.81
N GLU A 441 -9.33 23.84 19.00
CA GLU A 441 -8.54 24.96 19.51
C GLU A 441 -7.08 24.62 19.82
N ASP A 442 -6.74 23.33 19.97
CA ASP A 442 -5.38 22.88 20.27
C ASP A 442 -4.69 22.19 19.07
N LEU A 443 -5.38 22.01 17.93
CA LEU A 443 -4.80 21.41 16.72
C LEU A 443 -3.45 22.04 16.29
N PRO A 444 -3.25 23.37 16.37
CA PRO A 444 -1.95 23.96 16.05
C PRO A 444 -0.80 23.45 16.94
N LEU A 445 -1.08 23.12 18.20
CA LEU A 445 -0.07 22.57 19.12
C LEU A 445 0.23 21.10 18.81
N TRP A 446 -0.79 20.32 18.41
CA TRP A 446 -0.63 18.94 17.97
C TRP A 446 0.24 18.85 16.71
N ARG A 447 -0.06 19.66 15.69
CA ARG A 447 0.75 19.76 14.47
C ARG A 447 2.18 20.18 14.78
N LEU A 448 2.36 21.23 15.59
CA LEU A 448 3.70 21.70 15.97
C LEU A 448 4.52 20.60 16.65
N GLU A 449 3.92 19.86 17.59
CA GLU A 449 4.62 18.81 18.31
C GLU A 449 4.93 17.62 17.41
N ASN A 450 4.03 17.22 16.51
CA ASN A 450 4.32 16.17 15.54
C ASN A 450 5.46 16.60 14.59
N LEU A 451 5.42 17.82 14.04
CA LEU A 451 6.51 18.35 13.20
C LEU A 451 7.84 18.46 13.96
N ARG A 452 7.82 18.79 15.25
CA ARG A 452 9.04 18.79 16.07
C ARG A 452 9.73 17.41 16.04
N VAL A 453 8.94 16.34 16.13
CA VAL A 453 9.41 14.95 16.10
C VAL A 453 9.88 14.57 14.70
N GLU A 454 9.07 14.82 13.68
CA GLU A 454 9.40 14.50 12.28
C GLU A 454 10.64 15.25 11.78
N THR A 455 10.74 16.57 12.03
CA THR A 455 11.94 17.35 11.67
C THR A 455 13.19 16.82 12.39
N LYS A 456 13.07 16.37 13.64
CA LYS A 456 14.18 15.73 14.37
C LYS A 456 14.59 14.42 13.70
N ASN A 457 13.63 13.61 13.27
CA ASN A 457 13.88 12.36 12.55
C ASN A 457 14.57 12.62 11.19
N LYS A 458 14.05 13.57 10.40
CA LYS A 458 14.69 13.97 9.13
C LYS A 458 16.11 14.49 9.30
N ARG A 459 16.38 15.24 10.38
CA ARG A 459 17.75 15.66 10.68
C ARG A 459 18.69 14.48 10.93
N ARG A 460 18.21 13.47 11.66
CA ARG A 460 18.97 12.25 11.93
C ARG A 460 19.20 11.42 10.69
N GLU A 461 18.22 11.33 9.79
CA GLU A 461 18.38 10.65 8.49
C GLU A 461 19.52 11.28 7.69
N VAL A 462 19.54 12.61 7.60
CA VAL A 462 20.64 13.37 6.96
C VAL A 462 21.98 13.12 7.66
N GLU A 463 22.03 13.18 8.99
CA GLU A 463 23.27 12.94 9.75
C GLU A 463 23.80 11.49 9.57
N ARG A 464 22.90 10.51 9.52
CA ARG A 464 23.23 9.10 9.24
C ARG A 464 23.78 8.95 7.82
N ASN A 465 23.18 9.64 6.87
CA ASN A 465 23.55 9.58 5.46
C ASN A 465 24.68 10.57 5.09
N ASP A 466 25.27 11.31 6.03
CA ASP A 466 26.45 12.16 5.77
C ASP A 466 27.72 11.32 5.54
N LYS A 467 27.75 10.08 6.06
CA LYS A 467 28.89 9.17 5.91
C LYS A 467 28.58 8.09 4.88
N MET A 468 29.28 8.17 3.75
CA MET A 468 29.20 7.13 2.71
C MET A 468 29.66 5.77 3.27
N PRO A 469 28.90 4.68 3.07
CA PRO A 469 29.34 3.35 3.44
C PRO A 469 30.65 2.97 2.74
N ASP A 470 31.62 2.42 3.48
CA ASP A 470 32.92 1.99 2.94
C ASP A 470 32.77 0.91 1.84
N GLU A 471 31.67 0.13 1.90
CA GLU A 471 31.31 -0.89 0.93
C GLU A 471 30.99 -0.34 -0.48
N PHE A 472 30.64 0.93 -0.61
CA PHE A 472 30.30 1.54 -1.91
C PHE A 472 31.56 1.96 -2.69
N VAL A 473 32.74 1.93 -2.07
CA VAL A 473 34.00 2.34 -2.72
C VAL A 473 34.28 1.48 -3.95
N GLY A 474 34.30 2.13 -5.12
CA GLY A 474 34.52 1.49 -6.42
C GLY A 474 33.25 1.04 -7.16
N GLN A 475 32.07 1.23 -6.56
CA GLN A 475 30.76 0.91 -7.15
C GLN A 475 30.06 2.19 -7.60
N THR A 476 30.36 2.68 -8.82
CA THR A 476 29.88 3.99 -9.31
C THR A 476 28.36 4.14 -9.26
N GLU A 477 27.59 3.10 -9.59
CA GLU A 477 26.12 3.16 -9.56
C GLU A 477 25.58 3.32 -8.13
N LYS A 478 26.10 2.55 -7.16
CA LYS A 478 25.72 2.68 -5.74
C LYS A 478 26.10 4.04 -5.15
N ILE A 479 27.26 4.58 -5.54
CA ILE A 479 27.69 5.92 -5.12
C ILE A 479 26.69 6.97 -5.63
N LEU A 480 26.31 6.92 -6.92
CA LEU A 480 25.35 7.86 -7.49
C LEU A 480 23.96 7.73 -6.85
N ALA A 481 23.49 6.50 -6.59
CA ALA A 481 22.23 6.27 -5.89
C ALA A 481 22.24 6.86 -4.48
N TRP A 482 23.33 6.63 -3.73
CA TRP A 482 23.52 7.20 -2.40
C TRP A 482 23.57 8.73 -2.42
N GLU A 483 24.33 9.34 -3.34
CA GLU A 483 24.39 10.81 -3.47
C GLU A 483 23.01 11.42 -3.76
N ARG A 484 22.20 10.75 -4.59
CA ARG A 484 20.80 11.16 -4.85
C ARG A 484 19.96 11.08 -3.59
N LYS A 485 20.06 9.97 -2.84
CA LYS A 485 19.35 9.80 -1.57
C LYS A 485 19.72 10.91 -0.58
N CYS A 486 21.00 11.18 -0.36
CA CYS A 486 21.46 12.24 0.55
C CYS A 486 20.90 13.61 0.15
N ARG A 487 20.84 13.92 -1.16
CA ARG A 487 20.25 15.15 -1.65
C ARG A 487 18.75 15.23 -1.36
N LYS A 488 18.00 14.16 -1.61
CA LYS A 488 16.56 14.10 -1.29
C LYS A 488 16.29 14.26 0.21
N ASP A 489 17.07 13.59 1.06
CA ASP A 489 16.94 13.71 2.51
C ASP A 489 17.22 15.14 2.99
N GLN A 490 18.20 15.80 2.39
CA GLN A 490 18.51 17.20 2.68
C GLN A 490 17.39 18.14 2.23
N GLU A 491 16.84 17.96 1.03
CA GLU A 491 15.70 18.74 0.51
C GLU A 491 14.45 18.53 1.38
N ALA A 492 14.17 17.28 1.78
CA ALA A 492 13.09 16.95 2.70
C ALA A 492 13.29 17.65 4.05
N LEU A 493 14.50 17.58 4.65
CA LEU A 493 14.79 18.27 5.90
C LEU A 493 14.53 19.79 5.80
N GLU A 494 14.95 20.44 4.71
CA GLU A 494 14.70 21.86 4.50
C GLU A 494 13.20 22.21 4.41
N LEU A 495 12.38 21.34 3.82
CA LEU A 495 10.93 21.48 3.78
C LEU A 495 10.31 21.30 5.18
N TYR A 496 10.73 20.28 5.92
CA TYR A 496 10.25 20.02 7.28
C TYR A 496 10.65 21.12 8.25
N GLU A 497 11.85 21.69 8.15
CA GLU A 497 12.27 22.84 8.96
C GLU A 497 11.43 24.08 8.66
N ALA A 498 11.11 24.33 7.39
CA ALA A 498 10.24 25.43 6.98
C ALA A 498 8.79 25.23 7.46
N ALA A 499 8.28 24.00 7.36
CA ALA A 499 6.97 23.63 7.89
C ALA A 499 6.91 23.81 9.41
N TYR A 500 7.93 23.35 10.14
CA TYR A 500 8.03 23.49 11.59
C TYR A 500 8.03 24.96 12.04
N GLU A 501 8.83 25.83 11.43
CA GLU A 501 8.84 27.25 11.81
C GLU A 501 7.52 27.95 11.47
N THR A 502 6.83 27.53 10.41
CA THR A 502 5.49 28.02 10.06
C THR A 502 4.45 27.57 11.09
N ALA A 503 4.44 26.27 11.45
CA ALA A 503 3.55 25.72 12.46
C ALA A 503 3.78 26.34 13.84
N LYS A 504 5.04 26.65 14.18
CA LYS A 504 5.42 27.34 15.41
C LYS A 504 4.87 28.76 15.48
N ALA A 505 4.94 29.50 14.37
CA ALA A 505 4.34 30.83 14.28
C ALA A 505 2.80 30.78 14.41
N ASP A 506 2.17 29.77 13.80
CA ASP A 506 0.72 29.56 13.92
C ASP A 506 0.29 29.15 15.33
N ALA A 507 1.03 28.27 16.00
CA ALA A 507 0.79 27.87 17.38
C ALA A 507 0.91 29.06 18.34
N GLU A 508 1.94 29.90 18.20
CA GLU A 508 2.09 31.11 19.04
C GLU A 508 0.94 32.09 18.81
N ARG A 509 0.44 32.19 17.58
CA ARG A 509 -0.67 33.08 17.20
C ARG A 509 -2.03 32.57 17.70
N MET A 510 -2.31 31.28 17.56
CA MET A 510 -3.61 30.68 17.87
C MET A 510 -3.72 30.22 19.33
N CYS A 511 -2.61 29.78 19.93
CA CYS A 511 -2.56 29.18 21.26
C CYS A 511 -1.56 29.92 22.17
N PRO A 512 -1.67 31.25 22.33
CA PRO A 512 -0.67 32.03 23.04
C PRO A 512 -0.49 31.54 24.48
N SER A 513 0.77 31.34 24.89
CA SER A 513 1.15 30.85 26.22
C SER A 513 0.68 29.43 26.60
N LYS A 514 0.04 28.69 25.70
CA LYS A 514 -0.23 27.25 25.89
C LYS A 514 0.96 26.45 25.34
N THR A 515 1.40 25.45 26.07
CA THR A 515 2.31 24.40 25.58
C THR A 515 1.51 23.15 25.23
N PHE A 516 2.07 22.26 24.40
CA PHE A 516 1.47 20.95 24.09
C PHE A 516 1.06 20.22 25.37
N GLN A 517 1.99 20.03 26.31
CA GLN A 517 1.72 19.38 27.59
C GLN A 517 0.63 20.06 28.42
N SER A 518 0.58 21.40 28.44
CA SER A 518 -0.48 22.10 29.18
C SER A 518 -1.87 21.94 28.54
N ALA A 519 -1.94 21.77 27.22
CA ALA A 519 -3.17 21.63 26.48
C ALA A 519 -3.72 20.20 26.52
N THR A 520 -2.83 19.21 26.38
CA THR A 520 -3.19 17.79 26.20
C THR A 520 -2.97 16.93 27.44
N GLY A 521 -2.12 17.38 28.37
CA GLY A 521 -1.64 16.55 29.49
C GLY A 521 -0.62 15.48 29.08
N ILE A 522 -0.18 15.47 27.83
CA ILE A 522 0.81 14.55 27.26
C ILE A 522 2.16 15.25 27.19
N GLU A 523 3.24 14.59 27.63
CA GLU A 523 4.58 15.21 27.67
C GLU A 523 5.12 15.57 26.27
N GLY A 524 4.87 14.72 25.28
CA GLY A 524 5.20 14.95 23.87
C GLY A 524 4.79 13.77 22.99
N LEU A 525 4.92 13.92 21.67
CA LEU A 525 4.66 12.85 20.68
C LEU A 525 5.92 12.09 20.26
N GLY A 526 7.07 12.45 20.83
CA GLY A 526 8.34 11.84 20.47
C GLY A 526 8.42 10.37 20.83
N ARG A 527 9.40 9.67 20.23
CA ARG A 527 9.77 8.31 20.63
C ARG A 527 9.90 8.23 22.15
N LYS A 528 9.41 7.12 22.69
CA LYS A 528 9.55 6.82 24.11
C LYS A 528 11.04 6.68 24.43
N ASP A 529 11.43 7.13 25.62
CA ASP A 529 12.83 7.18 26.00
C ASP A 529 13.36 5.79 26.37
N THR A 530 14.69 5.67 26.51
CA THR A 530 15.33 4.40 26.84
C THR A 530 14.83 3.85 28.19
N TYR A 531 14.45 4.72 29.14
CA TYR A 531 13.84 4.29 30.41
C TYR A 531 12.51 3.58 30.22
N TRP A 532 11.65 4.10 29.34
CA TRP A 532 10.37 3.46 29.05
C TRP A 532 10.58 2.03 28.54
N TRP A 533 11.50 1.83 27.59
CA TRP A 533 11.83 0.50 27.08
C TRP A 533 12.34 -0.43 28.18
N ILE A 534 13.27 0.03 29.02
CA ILE A 534 13.77 -0.74 30.17
C ILE A 534 12.63 -1.17 31.09
N GLU A 535 11.71 -0.26 31.41
CA GLU A 535 10.61 -0.57 32.32
C GLU A 535 9.60 -1.54 31.68
N THR A 536 9.27 -1.36 30.40
CA THR A 536 8.46 -2.32 29.63
C THR A 536 9.08 -3.72 29.67
N GLN A 537 10.39 -3.85 29.45
CA GLN A 537 11.06 -5.16 29.53
C GLN A 537 10.97 -5.79 30.93
N LYS A 538 11.05 -4.99 32.00
CA LYS A 538 10.84 -5.50 33.36
C LYS A 538 9.41 -5.96 33.60
N GLU A 539 8.42 -5.22 33.11
CA GLU A 539 7.01 -5.59 33.21
C GLU A 539 6.74 -6.91 32.46
N LEU A 540 7.30 -7.07 31.26
CA LEU A 540 7.22 -8.32 30.49
C LEU A 540 7.86 -9.50 31.22
N ILE A 541 9.03 -9.31 31.83
CA ILE A 541 9.70 -10.37 32.62
C ILE A 541 8.80 -10.80 33.80
N VAL A 542 8.19 -9.84 34.52
CA VAL A 542 7.28 -10.16 35.63
C VAL A 542 6.05 -10.90 35.13
N TYR A 543 5.47 -10.45 34.01
CA TYR A 543 4.31 -11.10 33.38
C TYR A 543 4.60 -12.56 33.02
N PHE A 544 5.67 -12.83 32.27
CA PHE A 544 5.99 -14.21 31.85
C PHE A 544 6.37 -15.11 33.02
N LEU A 545 6.97 -14.57 34.09
CA LEU A 545 7.24 -15.35 35.31
C LEU A 545 5.94 -15.78 36.02
N GLU A 546 4.92 -14.92 36.04
CA GLU A 546 3.59 -15.27 36.55
C GLU A 546 2.95 -16.34 35.67
N GLN A 547 3.05 -16.20 34.34
CA GLN A 547 2.51 -17.18 33.39
C GLN A 547 3.18 -18.56 33.49
N ILE A 548 4.50 -18.63 33.62
CA ILE A 548 5.20 -19.90 33.87
C ILE A 548 4.67 -20.57 35.15
N LYS A 549 4.45 -19.79 36.21
CA LYS A 549 3.93 -20.33 37.48
C LYS A 549 2.51 -20.89 37.29
N GLU A 550 1.64 -20.19 36.60
CA GLU A 550 0.27 -20.64 36.33
C GLU A 550 0.25 -21.88 35.42
N ALA A 551 1.08 -21.91 34.38
CA ALA A 551 1.24 -23.06 33.50
C ALA A 551 1.78 -24.29 34.26
N GLN A 552 2.72 -24.11 35.19
CA GLN A 552 3.21 -25.19 36.06
C GLN A 552 2.09 -25.72 36.97
N GLU A 553 1.32 -24.84 37.62
CA GLU A 553 0.19 -25.21 38.47
C GLU A 553 -0.93 -25.92 37.68
N PHE A 554 -1.11 -25.58 36.40
CA PHE A 554 -2.01 -26.28 35.48
C PHE A 554 -1.44 -27.66 35.11
N GLY A 555 -0.17 -27.73 34.71
CA GLY A 555 0.54 -28.95 34.32
C GLY A 555 0.55 -30.03 35.41
N GLU A 556 0.64 -29.65 36.68
CA GLU A 556 0.55 -30.58 37.82
C GLU A 556 -0.81 -31.31 37.92
N ARG A 557 -1.87 -30.74 37.33
CA ARG A 557 -3.23 -31.31 37.36
C ARG A 557 -3.48 -32.25 36.17
N VAL A 558 -2.68 -32.14 35.10
CA VAL A 558 -2.86 -32.93 33.87
C VAL A 558 -2.53 -34.41 34.14
N PRO A 559 -3.43 -35.35 33.87
CA PRO A 559 -3.25 -36.77 34.16
C PRO A 559 -2.21 -37.42 33.21
N GLU A 560 -1.75 -38.63 33.54
CA GLU A 560 -0.75 -39.34 32.72
C GLU A 560 -1.34 -39.80 31.38
N GLU A 561 -2.66 -39.93 31.32
CA GLU A 561 -3.45 -40.33 30.16
C GLU A 561 -3.57 -39.24 29.07
N ALA A 562 -3.11 -38.00 29.33
CA ALA A 562 -3.10 -36.89 28.39
C ALA A 562 -1.65 -36.41 28.11
N PRO A 563 -0.81 -37.23 27.45
CA PRO A 563 0.60 -36.93 27.24
C PRO A 563 0.82 -35.69 26.35
N ASP A 564 -0.04 -35.48 25.36
CA ASP A 564 0.09 -34.37 24.41
C ASP A 564 -0.16 -33.03 25.10
N THR A 565 -1.18 -32.94 25.96
CA THR A 565 -1.41 -31.76 26.80
C THR A 565 -0.22 -31.48 27.73
N ARG A 566 0.41 -32.50 28.32
CA ARG A 566 1.61 -32.31 29.15
C ARG A 566 2.79 -31.76 28.35
N ASN A 567 2.97 -32.25 27.13
CA ASN A 567 4.01 -31.73 26.23
C ASN A 567 3.70 -30.28 25.85
N ALA A 568 2.46 -29.97 25.47
CA ALA A 568 2.04 -28.62 25.15
C ALA A 568 2.25 -27.63 26.32
N VAL A 569 1.97 -28.04 27.58
CA VAL A 569 2.26 -27.21 28.75
C VAL A 569 3.77 -26.98 28.92
N LYS A 570 4.58 -28.00 28.69
CA LYS A 570 6.04 -27.88 28.76
C LYS A 570 6.57 -26.95 27.67
N ASP A 571 6.06 -27.08 26.46
CA ASP A 571 6.45 -26.24 25.31
C ASP A 571 6.06 -24.78 25.54
N LEU A 572 4.88 -24.54 26.14
CA LEU A 572 4.46 -23.20 26.57
C LEU A 572 5.41 -22.59 27.62
N ILE A 573 5.79 -23.38 28.64
CA ILE A 573 6.75 -22.93 29.65
C ILE A 573 8.10 -22.60 29.00
N GLU A 574 8.61 -23.45 28.12
CA GLU A 574 9.87 -23.23 27.41
C GLU A 574 9.80 -21.97 26.53
N GLY A 575 8.67 -21.74 25.85
CA GLY A 575 8.40 -20.53 25.08
C GLY A 575 8.49 -19.27 25.95
N HIS A 576 7.82 -19.27 27.11
CA HIS A 576 7.90 -18.14 28.05
C HIS A 576 9.30 -17.94 28.65
N GLU A 577 10.05 -19.01 28.93
CA GLU A 577 11.44 -18.91 29.38
C GLU A 577 12.34 -18.22 28.34
N LYS A 578 12.15 -18.55 27.05
CA LYS A 578 12.84 -17.88 25.92
C LYS A 578 12.46 -16.40 25.83
N SER A 579 11.17 -16.07 25.96
CA SER A 579 10.71 -14.67 25.96
C SER A 579 11.32 -13.86 27.11
N ILE A 580 11.44 -14.44 28.31
CA ILE A 580 12.15 -13.81 29.45
C ILE A 580 13.64 -13.59 29.13
N GLU A 581 14.30 -14.56 28.50
CA GLU A 581 15.71 -14.42 28.11
C GLU A 581 15.92 -13.31 27.08
N ARG A 582 15.05 -13.22 26.07
CA ARG A 582 15.05 -12.11 25.10
C ARG A 582 14.83 -10.77 25.80
N ALA A 583 13.78 -10.66 26.62
CA ALA A 583 13.46 -9.44 27.36
C ALA A 583 14.61 -8.98 28.29
N ARG A 584 15.31 -9.92 28.95
CA ARG A 584 16.51 -9.60 29.75
C ARG A 584 17.67 -9.13 28.91
N THR A 585 17.89 -9.75 27.75
CA THR A 585 18.94 -9.36 26.81
C THR A 585 18.70 -7.93 26.32
N ASP A 586 17.45 -7.64 25.97
CA ASP A 586 17.01 -6.32 25.55
C ASP A 586 17.11 -5.30 26.67
N GLN A 587 16.67 -5.63 27.88
CA GLN A 587 16.83 -4.78 29.06
C GLN A 587 18.31 -4.40 29.26
N VAL A 588 19.24 -5.36 29.22
CA VAL A 588 20.68 -5.10 29.37
C VAL A 588 21.21 -4.24 28.22
N ARG A 589 20.72 -4.46 26.99
CA ARG A 589 21.07 -3.66 25.81
C ARG A 589 20.64 -2.20 26.00
N TYR A 590 19.39 -1.96 26.41
CA TYR A 590 18.86 -0.63 26.71
C TYR A 590 19.58 0.03 27.89
N GLU A 591 19.87 -0.70 28.97
CA GLU A 591 20.62 -0.18 30.12
C GLU A 591 22.04 0.24 29.73
N LYS A 592 22.72 -0.58 28.92
CA LYS A 592 24.06 -0.23 28.40
C LYS A 592 23.98 0.99 27.49
N TRP A 593 22.98 1.06 26.61
CA TRP A 593 22.79 2.22 25.74
C TRP A 593 22.57 3.50 26.56
N LEU A 594 21.71 3.43 27.59
CA LEU A 594 21.44 4.51 28.52
C LEU A 594 22.72 4.99 29.24
N GLU A 595 23.64 4.09 29.57
CA GLU A 595 24.94 4.43 30.17
C GLU A 595 25.89 5.13 29.18
N GLU A 596 25.92 4.68 27.93
CA GLU A 596 26.84 5.17 26.90
C GLU A 596 26.39 6.50 26.27
N HIS A 597 25.08 6.65 26.05
CA HIS A 597 24.48 7.75 25.27
C HIS A 597 23.56 8.64 26.10
N GLY A 598 23.25 8.26 27.35
CA GLY A 598 22.29 8.97 28.20
C GLY A 598 20.85 8.62 27.87
N ASN A 599 19.89 9.35 28.46
CA ASN A 599 18.46 9.15 28.19
C ASN A 599 18.07 9.80 26.87
N GLU A 600 18.70 9.33 25.80
CA GLU A 600 18.28 9.62 24.45
C GLU A 600 17.14 8.66 24.08
N THR A 601 16.22 9.14 23.26
CA THR A 601 15.09 8.37 22.73
C THR A 601 15.51 7.39 21.63
N ASP A 602 16.80 7.04 21.59
CA ASP A 602 17.39 6.27 20.50
C ASP A 602 17.88 4.95 21.08
N MET A 603 17.57 3.87 20.39
CA MET A 603 18.37 2.65 20.33
C MET A 603 18.20 2.06 18.94
#